data_AF-A0AAW3D798-F1
#
_entry.id   AF-A0AAW3D798-F1
#
_cell.length_a   1.000
_cell.length_b   1.000
_cell.length_c   1.000
_cell.angle_alpha   90.00
_cell.angle_beta   90.00
_cell.angle_gamma   90.00
#
_symmetry.space_group_name_H-M   'P 1'
#
loop_
_entity.id
_entity.type
_entity.pdbx_description
1 polymer ?
#
loop_
_entity_poly.entity_id
_entity_poly.type
_entity_poly.pdbx_seq_one_letter_code
_entity_poly.pdbx_strand_id
1 'polypeptide(L)'
;MSDSELEVLRDNPNIIRNKLKIYSARKNAQVFLQIQKEYGSFSDFLWGFVNLKPIKNSWKYSSDVPTATPISEKISKDLKRKGMKFVGPTIIYAYMQATGLVNDHLVDCWRHLS
;
A
#
# COMPACT_ATOMS: atom_id res chain seq x y z
N MET A 1 -19.57 -1.73 10.12
CA MET A 1 -19.89 -0.49 9.39
C MET A 1 -20.92 -0.77 8.33
N SER A 2 -22.18 -0.43 8.59
CA SER A 2 -23.28 -0.42 7.62
C SER A 2 -23.07 0.66 6.57
N ASP A 3 -23.90 0.66 5.53
CA ASP A 3 -23.89 1.73 4.52
C ASP A 3 -24.35 3.07 5.12
N SER A 4 -25.31 3.07 6.05
CA SER A 4 -25.75 4.29 6.73
C SER A 4 -24.62 4.94 7.53
N GLU A 5 -23.84 4.15 8.27
CA GLU A 5 -22.66 4.65 9.00
C GLU A 5 -21.62 5.27 8.06
N LEU A 6 -21.43 4.72 6.86
CA LEU A 6 -20.51 5.27 5.87
C LEU A 6 -21.02 6.54 5.20
N GLU A 7 -22.32 6.66 4.97
CA GLU A 7 -22.91 7.88 4.39
C GLU A 7 -22.77 9.06 5.37
N VAL A 8 -22.96 8.85 6.67
CA VAL A 8 -22.73 9.90 7.70
C VAL A 8 -21.29 10.43 7.66
N LEU A 9 -20.30 9.59 7.39
CA LEU A 9 -18.90 10.03 7.30
C LEU A 9 -18.64 11.02 6.16
N ARG A 10 -19.52 11.12 5.16
CA ARG A 10 -19.35 12.08 4.06
C ARG A 10 -19.46 13.53 4.52
N ASP A 11 -20.06 13.76 5.68
CA ASP A 11 -20.19 15.09 6.28
C ASP A 11 -19.08 15.39 7.30
N ASN A 12 -18.19 14.44 7.58
CA ASN A 12 -17.08 14.65 8.50
C ASN A 12 -15.98 15.53 7.84
N PRO A 13 -15.71 16.73 8.36
CA PRO A 13 -14.73 17.65 7.78
C PRO A 13 -13.27 17.22 7.97
N ASN A 14 -13.00 16.28 8.88
CA ASN A 14 -11.65 15.82 9.21
C ASN A 14 -11.13 14.72 8.27
N ILE A 15 -11.93 14.29 7.28
CA ILE A 15 -11.55 13.24 6.33
C ILE A 15 -11.76 13.69 4.89
N ILE A 16 -11.16 12.95 3.95
CA ILE A 16 -11.43 13.13 2.53
C ILE A 16 -12.85 12.61 2.23
N ARG A 17 -13.78 13.54 1.97
CA ARG A 17 -15.22 13.31 1.73
C ARG A 17 -15.54 12.70 0.35
N ASN A 18 -14.72 11.78 -0.13
CA ASN A 18 -14.97 11.03 -1.35
C ASN A 18 -15.67 9.71 -1.03
N LYS A 19 -16.91 9.53 -1.52
CA LYS A 19 -17.73 8.34 -1.27
C LYS A 19 -16.99 7.04 -1.60
N LEU A 20 -16.34 6.95 -2.75
CA LEU A 20 -15.65 5.72 -3.16
C LEU A 20 -14.48 5.39 -2.23
N LYS A 21 -13.70 6.38 -1.78
CA LYS A 21 -12.59 6.16 -0.82
C LYS A 21 -13.10 5.71 0.54
N ILE A 22 -14.16 6.32 1.06
CA ILE A 22 -14.79 5.94 2.34
C ILE A 22 -15.27 4.48 2.29
N TYR A 23 -16.02 4.12 1.26
CA TYR A 23 -16.51 2.74 1.08
C TYR A 23 -15.37 1.74 0.89
N SER A 24 -14.30 2.16 0.21
CA SER A 24 -13.13 1.31 -0.02
C SER A 24 -12.38 1.00 1.26
N ALA A 25 -12.36 1.88 2.27
CA ALA A 25 -11.72 1.57 3.55
C ALA A 25 -12.36 0.35 4.23
N ARG A 26 -13.70 0.31 4.31
CA ARG A 26 -14.44 -0.87 4.81
C ARG A 26 -14.17 -2.11 3.97
N LYS A 27 -14.23 -1.99 2.64
CA LYS A 27 -13.99 -3.12 1.73
C LYS A 27 -12.57 -3.68 1.89
N ASN A 28 -11.57 -2.81 1.96
CA ASN A 28 -10.17 -3.18 2.12
C ASN A 28 -9.93 -3.84 3.49
N ALA A 29 -10.57 -3.36 4.56
CA ALA A 29 -10.50 -4.00 5.88
C ALA A 29 -11.04 -5.43 5.86
N GLN A 30 -12.16 -5.68 5.15
CA GLN A 30 -12.67 -7.05 4.98
C GLN A 30 -11.68 -7.94 4.22
N VAL A 31 -11.10 -7.43 3.12
CA VAL A 31 -10.10 -8.18 2.34
C VAL A 31 -8.83 -8.44 3.15
N PHE A 32 -8.39 -7.48 3.95
CA PHE A 32 -7.26 -7.61 4.87
C PHE A 32 -7.45 -8.77 5.83
N LEU A 33 -8.63 -8.88 6.47
CA LEU A 33 -8.95 -9.99 7.37
C LEU A 33 -8.93 -11.34 6.63
N GLN A 34 -9.34 -11.39 5.37
CA GLN A 34 -9.27 -12.63 4.58
C GLN A 34 -7.83 -13.00 4.21
N ILE A 35 -6.99 -12.01 3.87
CA ILE A 35 -5.55 -12.23 3.65
C ILE A 35 -4.90 -12.76 4.92
N GLN A 36 -5.21 -12.21 6.10
CA GLN A 36 -4.67 -12.74 7.36
C GLN A 36 -5.04 -14.20 7.59
N LYS A 37 -6.26 -14.63 7.24
CA LYS A 37 -6.65 -16.04 7.36
C LYS A 37 -5.88 -16.95 6.41
N GLU A 38 -5.56 -16.48 5.21
CA GLU A 38 -4.89 -17.26 4.16
C GLU A 38 -3.36 -17.33 4.38
N TYR A 39 -2.74 -16.23 4.83
CA TYR A 39 -1.29 -16.08 4.92
C TYR A 39 -0.77 -15.95 6.36
N GLY A 40 -1.63 -16.10 7.36
CA GLY A 40 -1.30 -15.87 8.78
C GLY A 40 -1.33 -14.38 9.16
N SER A 41 -0.66 -13.52 8.38
CA SER A 41 -0.72 -12.08 8.56
C SER A 41 -0.65 -11.30 7.24
N PHE A 42 -1.11 -10.05 7.25
CA PHE A 42 -0.94 -9.15 6.09
C PHE A 42 0.53 -8.76 5.89
N SER A 43 1.31 -8.75 6.96
CA SER A 43 2.75 -8.52 6.91
C SER A 43 3.44 -9.64 6.13
N ASP A 44 3.19 -10.90 6.49
CA ASP A 44 3.79 -12.06 5.82
C ASP A 44 3.40 -12.12 4.34
N PHE A 45 2.13 -11.81 4.03
CA PHE A 45 1.67 -11.66 2.66
C PHE A 45 2.51 -10.64 1.87
N LEU A 46 2.70 -9.43 2.40
CA LEU A 46 3.45 -8.36 1.72
C LEU A 46 4.96 -8.67 1.65
N TRP A 47 5.57 -9.05 2.76
CA TRP A 47 7.01 -9.34 2.83
C TRP A 47 7.39 -10.56 1.99
N GLY A 48 6.46 -11.50 1.79
CA GLY A 48 6.65 -12.63 0.88
C GLY A 48 6.94 -12.21 -0.57
N PHE A 49 6.47 -11.03 -1.02
CA PHE A 49 6.79 -10.51 -2.36
C PHE A 49 8.25 -10.08 -2.50
N VAL A 50 8.92 -9.74 -1.40
CA VAL A 50 10.30 -9.25 -1.37
C VAL A 50 11.24 -10.23 -0.68
N ASN A 51 10.87 -11.51 -0.63
CA ASN A 51 11.67 -12.58 0.02
C ASN A 51 12.09 -12.21 1.46
N LEU A 52 11.19 -11.57 2.21
CA LEU A 52 11.38 -11.13 3.59
C LEU A 52 12.56 -10.18 3.81
N LYS A 53 13.04 -9.51 2.75
CA LYS A 53 14.17 -8.57 2.82
C LYS A 53 13.82 -7.26 2.11
N PRO A 54 14.15 -6.10 2.70
CA PRO A 54 13.96 -4.82 2.03
C PRO A 54 14.74 -4.77 0.71
N ILE A 55 14.12 -4.25 -0.33
CA ILE A 55 14.83 -3.89 -1.56
C ILE A 55 15.53 -2.56 -1.30
N LYS A 56 16.88 -2.57 -1.27
CA LYS A 56 17.67 -1.35 -1.10
C LYS A 56 18.10 -0.83 -2.48
N ASN A 57 17.60 0.34 -2.86
CA ASN A 57 18.01 1.04 -4.07
C ASN A 57 19.03 2.13 -3.75
N SER A 58 19.76 2.61 -4.76
CA SER A 58 20.80 3.65 -4.63
C SER A 58 20.56 4.80 -5.59
N TRP A 59 19.36 5.40 -5.50
CA TRP A 59 19.00 6.55 -6.34
C TRP A 59 19.84 7.78 -5.98
N LYS A 60 20.34 8.48 -6.99
CA LYS A 60 21.13 9.70 -6.79
C LYS A 60 20.25 10.94 -6.77
N TYR A 61 19.25 10.99 -7.65
CA TYR A 61 18.32 12.11 -7.75
C TYR A 61 16.89 11.64 -7.54
N SER A 62 16.03 12.53 -7.02
CA SER A 62 14.60 12.22 -6.85
C SER A 62 13.89 11.87 -8.17
N SER A 63 14.39 12.40 -9.29
CA SER A 63 13.90 12.09 -10.64
C SER A 63 14.20 10.66 -11.07
N ASP A 64 15.17 10.00 -10.45
CA ASP A 64 15.54 8.62 -10.77
C ASP A 64 14.60 7.62 -10.09
N VAL A 65 13.92 8.04 -9.02
CA VAL A 65 12.99 7.20 -8.27
C VAL A 65 11.75 6.96 -9.12
N PRO A 66 11.44 5.70 -9.48
CA PRO A 66 10.30 5.42 -10.31
C PRO A 66 8.99 5.66 -9.55
N THR A 67 7.90 5.91 -10.26
CA THR A 67 6.57 6.01 -9.63
C THR A 67 5.89 4.66 -9.45
N ALA A 68 6.36 3.62 -10.16
CA ALA A 68 5.91 2.24 -10.04
C ALA A 68 7.03 1.29 -10.50
N THR A 69 7.01 0.07 -9.99
CA THR A 69 7.96 -1.00 -10.31
C THR A 69 7.23 -2.31 -10.65
N PRO A 70 7.88 -3.27 -11.34
CA PRO A 70 7.29 -4.57 -11.62
C PRO A 70 6.75 -5.29 -10.37
N ILE A 71 7.42 -5.11 -9.22
CA ILE A 71 6.95 -5.70 -7.96
C ILE A 71 5.69 -5.02 -7.43
N SER A 72 5.61 -3.68 -7.51
CA SER A 72 4.40 -2.94 -7.14
C SER A 72 3.22 -3.28 -8.05
N GLU A 73 3.45 -3.55 -9.33
CA GLU A 73 2.43 -3.99 -10.28
C GLU A 73 1.89 -5.37 -9.93
N LYS A 74 2.79 -6.30 -9.58
CA LYS A 74 2.45 -7.66 -9.13
C LYS A 74 1.57 -7.61 -7.87
N ILE A 75 1.99 -6.86 -6.86
CA ILE A 75 1.23 -6.69 -5.60
C ILE A 75 -0.12 -6.02 -5.88
N SER A 76 -0.14 -4.91 -6.65
CA SER A 76 -1.38 -4.22 -7.04
C SER A 76 -2.35 -5.18 -7.75
N LYS A 77 -1.87 -5.99 -8.70
CA LYS A 77 -2.70 -6.96 -9.42
C LYS A 77 -3.30 -8.00 -8.49
N ASP A 78 -2.53 -8.49 -7.53
CA ASP A 78 -3.01 -9.49 -6.57
C ASP A 78 -4.03 -8.90 -5.59
N LEU A 79 -3.73 -7.73 -4.99
CA LEU A 79 -4.67 -7.02 -4.11
C LEU A 79 -5.97 -6.67 -4.82
N LYS A 80 -5.92 -6.22 -6.08
CA LYS A 80 -7.12 -5.99 -6.91
C LYS A 80 -7.92 -7.28 -7.12
N ARG A 81 -7.25 -8.40 -7.40
CA ARG A 81 -7.89 -9.72 -7.57
C ARG A 81 -8.59 -10.18 -6.30
N LYS A 82 -7.98 -9.95 -5.15
CA LYS A 82 -8.58 -10.21 -3.82
C LYS A 82 -9.69 -9.21 -3.46
N GLY A 83 -9.89 -8.16 -4.26
CA GLY A 83 -11.03 -7.26 -4.18
C GLY A 83 -10.75 -5.93 -3.48
N MET A 84 -9.49 -5.61 -3.17
CA MET A 84 -9.12 -4.29 -2.66
C MET A 84 -9.33 -3.20 -3.71
N LYS A 85 -9.61 -1.99 -3.24
CA LYS A 85 -9.82 -0.78 -4.04
C LYS A 85 -8.79 0.28 -3.68
N PHE A 86 -8.51 1.20 -4.61
CA PHE A 86 -7.47 2.23 -4.48
C PHE A 86 -6.06 1.66 -4.23
N VAL A 87 -5.75 0.53 -4.88
CA VAL A 87 -4.46 -0.17 -4.78
C VAL A 87 -3.78 -0.25 -6.16
N GLY A 88 -3.68 0.89 -6.85
CA GLY A 88 -2.95 0.96 -8.13
C GLY A 88 -1.43 0.80 -7.94
N PRO A 89 -0.65 0.45 -8.98
CA PRO A 89 0.80 0.22 -8.85
C PRO A 89 1.54 1.37 -8.19
N THR A 90 1.24 2.62 -8.56
CA THR A 90 1.83 3.82 -7.94
C THR A 90 1.50 3.96 -6.46
N ILE A 91 0.26 3.67 -6.06
CA ILE A 91 -0.15 3.71 -4.65
C ILE A 91 0.58 2.61 -3.86
N ILE A 92 0.70 1.42 -4.46
CA ILE A 92 1.40 0.29 -3.83
C ILE A 92 2.90 0.55 -3.73
N TYR A 93 3.53 1.16 -4.74
CA TYR A 93 4.94 1.51 -4.67
C TYR A 93 5.18 2.55 -3.56
N ALA A 94 4.35 3.59 -3.49
CA ALA A 94 4.40 4.55 -2.39
C ALA A 94 4.20 3.89 -1.01
N TYR A 95 3.29 2.92 -0.91
CA TYR A 95 3.10 2.15 0.32
C TYR A 95 4.33 1.30 0.67
N MET A 96 4.96 0.65 -0.31
CA MET A 96 6.18 -0.14 -0.13
C MET A 96 7.35 0.71 0.39
N GLN A 97 7.50 1.92 -0.15
CA GLN A 97 8.48 2.91 0.33
C GLN A 97 8.18 3.30 1.79
N ALA A 98 6.93 3.66 2.09
CA ALA A 98 6.52 4.11 3.41
C ALA A 98 6.62 3.03 4.50
N THR A 99 6.48 1.76 4.13
CA THR A 99 6.52 0.61 5.05
C THR A 99 7.86 -0.12 5.10
N GLY A 100 8.86 0.34 4.34
CA GLY A 100 10.21 -0.21 4.36
C GLY A 100 10.37 -1.53 3.58
N LEU A 101 9.39 -1.92 2.77
CA LEU A 101 9.60 -3.00 1.79
C LEU A 101 10.64 -2.59 0.73
N VAL A 102 10.71 -1.30 0.44
CA VAL A 102 11.74 -0.69 -0.40
C VAL A 102 12.36 0.47 0.37
N ASN A 103 13.68 0.55 0.38
CA ASN A 103 14.41 1.72 0.84
C ASN A 103 14.84 2.53 -0.40
N ASP A 104 14.13 3.63 -0.64
CA ASP A 104 14.37 4.59 -1.71
C ASP A 104 14.98 5.91 -1.20
N HIS A 105 15.49 5.93 0.03
CA HIS A 105 16.28 7.08 0.48
C HIS A 105 17.45 7.30 -0.50
N LEU A 106 17.60 8.53 -0.98
CA LEU A 106 18.70 8.92 -1.86
C LEU A 106 20.05 8.63 -1.20
N VAL A 107 21.08 8.38 -2.01
CA VAL A 107 22.42 8.01 -1.50
C VAL A 107 23.06 9.05 -0.58
N ASP A 108 22.65 10.32 -0.67
CA ASP A 108 23.10 11.43 0.17
C ASP A 108 22.22 11.64 1.42
N CYS A 109 21.10 10.92 1.53
CA CYS A 109 20.23 10.97 2.69
C CYS A 109 20.90 10.21 3.86
N TRP A 110 20.96 10.84 5.03
CA TRP A 110 21.50 10.22 6.26
C TRP A 110 20.78 8.94 6.71
N ARG A 111 19.60 8.65 6.16
CA ARG A 111 18.83 7.41 6.37
C ARG A 111 19.08 6.32 5.32
N HIS A 112 19.93 6.54 4.31
CA HIS A 112 20.15 5.60 3.20
C HIS A 112 20.54 4.18 3.66
N LEU A 113 21.42 4.08 4.66
CA LEU A 113 21.93 2.79 5.14
C LEU A 113 21.04 2.12 6.20
N SER A 114 19.93 2.76 6.61
CA SER A 114 18.98 2.21 7.57
C SER A 114 18.40 0.88 7.12
#